data_AF-A0A383B1J0-F1
#
_entry.id   AF-A0A383B1J0-F1
#
_cell.length_a   1.000
_cell.length_b   1.000
_cell.length_c   1.000
_cell.angle_alpha   90.00
_cell.angle_beta   90.00
_cell.angle_gamma   90.00
#
_symmetry.space_group_name_H-M   'P 1'
#
loop_
_entity.id
_entity.type
_entity.pdbx_description
1 polymer ?
#
loop_
_entity_poly.entity_id
_entity_poly.type
_entity_poly.pdbx_seq_one_letter_code
_entity_poly.pdbx_strand_id
1 'polypeptide(L)'
;KNVIGGAVSLITKKPSEDNETVLQATVGNLKAMTLRGLANGEIANNVYGKISFSSRRREGYVKSMIAQYPEYFPSVSSNLLGQFDQHNVDSDSFRGALRFTPSDRLEVNLTANYSTMDRAGPSYKSIGPGGIPFSADAALLPNYVENIHENLLEDPGLSRNDILGVTARIDYEISDSMSFSSLTSFRQVEADQQWFLSTPNLTALRLSTGLPQVPLFLVGSNDYSDDSDTFTHEFRLTGSTDRMDYLA
;
A
#
# COMPACT_ATOMS: atom_id res chain seq x y z
N LYS A 1 -15.82 16.57 15.51
CA LYS A 1 -15.50 17.10 14.15
C LYS A 1 -14.55 16.08 13.53
N ASN A 2 -15.03 15.26 12.58
CA ASN A 2 -14.42 13.94 12.34
C ASN A 2 -13.29 13.92 11.30
N VAL A 3 -12.98 15.04 10.63
CA VAL A 3 -11.79 15.11 9.77
C VAL A 3 -11.26 16.55 9.69
N ILE A 4 -9.97 16.75 9.95
CA ILE A 4 -9.28 18.06 9.89
C ILE A 4 -8.63 18.27 8.51
N GLY A 5 -8.31 17.19 7.79
CA GLY A 5 -7.62 17.21 6.49
C GLY A 5 -8.48 16.92 5.25
N GLY A 6 -9.80 16.74 5.40
CA GLY A 6 -10.71 16.34 4.30
C GLY A 6 -10.93 14.83 4.19
N ALA A 7 -12.01 14.42 3.54
CA ALA A 7 -12.44 13.01 3.44
C ALA A 7 -12.27 12.47 2.01
N VAL A 8 -11.68 11.28 1.89
CA VAL A 8 -11.62 10.51 0.64
C VAL A 8 -12.67 9.40 0.71
N SER A 9 -13.55 9.33 -0.29
CA SER A 9 -14.56 8.28 -0.41
C SER A 9 -14.30 7.47 -1.68
N LEU A 10 -14.07 6.16 -1.52
CA LEU A 10 -13.89 5.20 -2.61
C LEU A 10 -15.11 4.29 -2.64
N ILE A 11 -15.93 4.42 -3.68
CA ILE A 11 -17.13 3.60 -3.87
C ILE A 11 -16.84 2.54 -4.93
N THR A 12 -16.91 1.27 -4.53
CA THR A 12 -16.71 0.14 -5.45
C THR A 12 -18.00 -0.14 -6.21
N LYS A 13 -17.92 -0.38 -7.52
CA LYS A 13 -19.06 -0.85 -8.33
C LYS A 13 -19.50 -2.24 -7.84
N LYS A 14 -20.77 -2.36 -7.43
CA LYS A 14 -21.42 -3.62 -7.04
C LYS A 14 -21.48 -4.60 -8.22
N PRO A 15 -21.58 -5.92 -7.95
CA PRO A 15 -21.93 -6.88 -8.99
C PRO A 15 -23.30 -6.60 -9.61
N SER A 16 -23.46 -6.93 -10.90
CA SER A 16 -24.70 -6.70 -11.67
C SER A 16 -24.94 -7.80 -12.69
N GLU A 17 -26.10 -7.77 -13.35
CA GLU A 17 -26.46 -8.66 -14.45
C GLU A 17 -25.61 -8.42 -15.72
N ASP A 18 -25.11 -7.20 -15.89
CA ASP A 18 -24.27 -6.84 -17.03
C ASP A 18 -22.95 -7.64 -17.02
N ASN A 19 -22.82 -8.56 -17.97
CA ASN A 19 -21.59 -9.31 -18.15
C ASN A 19 -20.46 -8.38 -18.61
N GLU A 20 -19.47 -8.16 -17.75
CA GLU A 20 -18.31 -7.32 -18.01
C GLU A 20 -17.05 -8.14 -17.76
N THR A 21 -16.14 -8.18 -18.73
CA THR A 21 -14.80 -8.76 -18.55
C THR A 21 -13.77 -7.80 -19.10
N VAL A 22 -12.77 -7.48 -18.28
CA VAL A 22 -11.67 -6.58 -18.63
C VAL A 22 -10.36 -7.30 -18.29
N LEU A 23 -9.45 -7.31 -19.24
CA LEU A 23 -8.07 -7.75 -19.04
C LEU A 23 -7.14 -6.66 -19.56
N GLN A 24 -6.20 -6.23 -18.73
CA GLN A 24 -5.24 -5.18 -19.05
C GLN A 24 -3.83 -5.66 -18.73
N ALA A 25 -2.95 -5.62 -19.73
CA ALA A 25 -1.52 -5.73 -19.55
C ALA A 25 -0.87 -4.39 -19.82
N THR A 26 0.15 -4.02 -19.04
CA THR A 26 0.94 -2.80 -19.22
C THR A 26 2.40 -3.15 -19.05
N VAL A 27 3.23 -2.70 -20.00
CA VAL A 27 4.69 -2.81 -19.95
C VAL A 27 5.31 -1.43 -19.96
N GLY A 28 6.48 -1.27 -19.35
CA GLY A 28 7.14 0.03 -19.25
C GLY A 28 8.63 -0.05 -18.92
N ASN A 29 9.21 1.11 -18.59
CA ASN A 29 10.61 1.21 -18.18
C ASN A 29 10.89 0.40 -16.90
N LEU A 30 12.16 0.11 -16.64
CA LEU A 30 12.60 -0.62 -15.43
C LEU A 30 11.94 -2.00 -15.33
N LYS A 31 11.79 -2.67 -16.47
CA LYS A 31 11.08 -3.95 -16.63
C LYS A 31 9.68 -3.93 -16.00
N ALA A 32 9.01 -2.78 -16.02
CA ALA A 32 7.67 -2.65 -15.45
C ALA A 32 6.72 -3.60 -16.18
N MET A 33 5.98 -4.38 -15.41
CA MET A 33 4.87 -5.20 -15.88
C MET A 33 3.71 -5.07 -14.90
N THR A 34 2.53 -4.78 -15.42
CA THR A 34 1.29 -4.76 -14.63
C THR A 34 0.23 -5.57 -15.37
N LEU A 35 -0.39 -6.50 -14.66
CA LEU A 35 -1.52 -7.28 -15.15
C LEU A 35 -2.72 -7.00 -14.26
N ARG A 36 -3.86 -6.64 -14.85
CA ARG A 36 -5.12 -6.41 -14.14
C ARG A 36 -6.23 -7.16 -14.84
N GLY A 37 -7.15 -7.69 -14.07
CA GLY A 37 -8.33 -8.34 -14.59
C GLY A 37 -9.56 -8.06 -13.75
N LEU A 38 -10.71 -8.11 -14.39
CA LEU A 38 -12.02 -8.01 -13.77
C LEU A 38 -12.99 -8.87 -14.56
N ALA A 39 -13.85 -9.60 -13.85
CA ALA A 39 -15.00 -10.27 -14.42
C ALA A 39 -16.22 -10.01 -13.52
N ASN A 40 -17.36 -9.73 -14.12
CA ASN A 40 -18.63 -9.42 -13.48
C ASN A 40 -19.77 -10.06 -14.27
N GLY A 41 -20.81 -10.51 -13.57
CA GLY A 41 -22.02 -10.97 -14.21
C GLY A 41 -22.96 -11.69 -13.27
N GLU A 42 -24.11 -12.10 -13.81
CA GLU A 42 -25.03 -13.02 -13.14
C GLU A 42 -24.46 -14.45 -13.15
N ILE A 43 -24.40 -15.08 -11.97
CA ILE A 43 -23.88 -16.46 -11.80
C ILE A 43 -25.01 -17.46 -11.52
N ALA A 44 -26.16 -16.99 -11.02
CA ALA A 44 -27.41 -17.72 -10.88
C ALA A 44 -28.55 -16.70 -10.77
N ASN A 45 -29.80 -17.15 -10.90
CA ASN A 45 -30.97 -16.27 -10.75
C ASN A 45 -30.88 -15.43 -9.47
N ASN A 46 -30.86 -14.10 -9.62
CA ASN A 46 -30.74 -13.14 -8.53
C ASN A 46 -29.44 -13.24 -7.70
N VAL A 47 -28.39 -13.82 -8.29
CA VAL A 47 -27.05 -13.92 -7.70
C VAL A 47 -26.02 -13.41 -8.69
N TYR A 48 -25.34 -12.33 -8.31
CA TYR A 48 -24.36 -11.65 -9.14
C TYR A 48 -22.98 -11.76 -8.50
N GLY A 49 -21.98 -12.06 -9.32
CA GLY A 49 -20.61 -12.25 -8.92
C GLY A 49 -19.67 -11.26 -9.58
N LYS A 50 -18.63 -10.85 -8.84
CA LYS A 50 -17.54 -10.05 -9.38
C LYS A 50 -16.21 -10.46 -8.78
N ILE A 51 -15.21 -10.64 -9.62
CA ILE A 51 -13.82 -10.84 -9.23
C ILE A 51 -12.95 -9.78 -9.89
N SER A 52 -11.92 -9.34 -9.19
CA SER A 52 -10.89 -8.46 -9.75
C SER A 52 -9.54 -8.76 -9.13
N PHE A 53 -8.49 -8.62 -9.93
CA PHE A 53 -7.11 -8.81 -9.48
C PHE A 53 -6.18 -7.78 -10.12
N SER A 54 -5.07 -7.51 -9.46
CA SER A 54 -3.98 -6.70 -10.01
C SER A 54 -2.65 -7.21 -9.47
N SER A 55 -1.71 -7.49 -10.38
CA SER A 55 -0.31 -7.75 -10.08
C SER A 55 0.56 -6.66 -10.69
N ARG A 56 1.51 -6.14 -9.91
CA ARG A 56 2.41 -5.05 -10.35
C ARG A 56 3.84 -5.42 -9.99
N ARG A 57 4.71 -5.34 -10.98
CA ARG A 57 6.15 -5.58 -10.88
C ARG A 57 6.91 -4.45 -11.58
N ARG A 58 7.96 -3.92 -10.96
CA ARG A 58 8.90 -2.96 -11.56
C ARG A 58 10.19 -2.92 -10.75
N GLU A 59 11.33 -2.94 -11.44
CA GLU A 59 12.64 -2.77 -10.79
C GLU A 59 12.78 -1.38 -10.15
N GLY A 60 13.63 -1.32 -9.13
CA GLY A 60 14.00 -0.07 -8.49
C GLY A 60 14.84 0.81 -9.41
N TYR A 61 14.78 2.11 -9.16
CA TYR A 61 15.53 3.11 -9.92
C TYR A 61 16.58 3.83 -9.08
N VAL A 62 16.62 3.56 -7.78
CA VAL A 62 17.69 4.05 -6.91
C VAL A 62 18.67 2.92 -6.67
N LYS A 63 19.92 3.10 -7.08
CA LYS A 63 20.99 2.11 -6.96
C LYS A 63 21.96 2.51 -5.87
N SER A 64 22.59 1.53 -5.22
CA SER A 64 23.63 1.84 -4.24
C SER A 64 25.00 1.93 -4.91
N MET A 65 25.84 2.84 -4.42
CA MET A 65 27.19 3.09 -4.91
C MET A 65 28.26 2.47 -4.01
N ILE A 66 27.89 1.65 -3.02
CA ILE A 66 28.85 0.98 -2.13
C ILE A 66 29.86 0.10 -2.87
N ALA A 67 29.54 -0.34 -4.09
CA ALA A 67 30.45 -1.07 -4.97
C ALA A 67 31.70 -0.26 -5.35
N GLN A 68 31.67 1.07 -5.25
CA GLN A 68 32.82 1.95 -5.48
C GLN A 68 33.81 1.96 -4.30
N TYR A 69 33.42 1.36 -3.17
CA TYR A 69 34.16 1.37 -1.90
C TYR A 69 34.35 -0.06 -1.34
N PRO A 70 34.84 -1.03 -2.14
CA PRO A 70 34.84 -2.45 -1.79
C PRO A 70 35.61 -2.77 -0.50
N GLU A 71 36.61 -1.97 -0.15
CA GLU A 71 37.41 -2.11 1.08
C GLU A 71 36.59 -1.88 2.36
N TYR A 72 35.47 -1.16 2.27
CA TYR A 72 34.57 -0.90 3.40
C TYR A 72 33.40 -1.88 3.48
N PHE A 73 33.08 -2.58 2.39
CA PHE A 73 31.92 -3.48 2.30
C PHE A 73 32.31 -4.93 1.95
N PRO A 74 33.29 -5.56 2.64
CA PRO A 74 33.78 -6.89 2.27
C PRO A 74 32.76 -8.01 2.53
N SER A 75 31.77 -7.78 3.40
CA SER A 75 30.73 -8.75 3.78
C SER A 75 29.49 -8.69 2.90
N VAL A 76 29.36 -7.67 2.04
CA VAL A 76 28.27 -7.62 1.07
C VAL A 76 28.62 -8.56 -0.07
N SER A 77 27.73 -9.52 -0.33
CA SER A 77 27.96 -10.47 -1.42
C SER A 77 28.23 -9.73 -2.73
N SER A 78 29.19 -10.22 -3.53
CA SER A 78 29.63 -9.55 -4.75
C SER A 78 28.51 -9.33 -5.78
N ASN A 79 27.46 -10.17 -5.72
CA ASN A 79 26.25 -10.02 -6.53
C ASN A 79 25.27 -8.94 -6.01
N LEU A 80 25.39 -8.50 -4.75
CA LEU A 80 24.57 -7.45 -4.14
C LEU A 80 25.25 -6.08 -4.14
N LEU A 81 26.57 -6.03 -4.39
CA LEU A 81 27.31 -4.78 -4.51
C LEU A 81 26.68 -3.87 -5.59
N GLY A 82 26.03 -2.81 -5.12
CA GLY A 82 25.38 -1.79 -5.94
C GLY A 82 24.04 -2.16 -6.59
N GLN A 83 23.45 -3.30 -6.21
CA GLN A 83 22.22 -3.83 -6.83
C GLN A 83 21.03 -3.85 -5.85
N PHE A 84 20.83 -2.77 -5.11
CA PHE A 84 19.58 -2.60 -4.37
C PHE A 84 18.52 -1.99 -5.28
N ASP A 85 17.44 -2.72 -5.53
CA ASP A 85 16.31 -2.26 -6.32
C ASP A 85 15.39 -1.37 -5.49
N GLN A 86 15.94 -0.30 -4.96
CA GLN A 86 15.16 0.56 -4.12
C GLN A 86 14.16 1.40 -4.93
N HIS A 87 13.00 1.65 -4.32
CA HIS A 87 11.82 2.17 -5.00
C HIS A 87 11.26 1.23 -6.08
N ASN A 88 11.51 -0.07 -5.96
CA ASN A 88 10.79 -1.08 -6.74
C ASN A 88 9.29 -1.08 -6.41
N VAL A 89 8.53 -1.74 -7.29
CA VAL A 89 7.11 -2.04 -7.09
C VAL A 89 6.94 -3.54 -7.16
N ASP A 90 6.37 -4.09 -6.09
CA ASP A 90 5.96 -5.48 -6.01
C ASP A 90 4.70 -5.50 -5.15
N SER A 91 3.55 -5.71 -5.79
CA SER A 91 2.26 -5.75 -5.09
C SER A 91 1.28 -6.64 -5.83
N ASP A 92 0.54 -7.45 -5.08
CA ASP A 92 -0.57 -8.24 -5.58
C ASP A 92 -1.85 -7.88 -4.84
N SER A 93 -2.99 -7.94 -5.53
CA SER A 93 -4.29 -7.69 -4.93
C SER A 93 -5.36 -8.50 -5.61
N PHE A 94 -6.30 -8.98 -4.81
CA PHE A 94 -7.47 -9.71 -5.23
C PHE A 94 -8.69 -9.19 -4.47
N ARG A 95 -9.84 -9.12 -5.15
CA ARG A 95 -11.13 -8.81 -4.55
C ARG A 95 -12.22 -9.64 -5.20
N GLY A 96 -13.01 -10.30 -4.36
CA GLY A 96 -14.26 -10.96 -4.72
C GLY A 96 -15.46 -10.24 -4.12
N ALA A 97 -16.58 -10.25 -4.83
CA ALA A 97 -17.85 -9.74 -4.38
C ALA A 97 -19.00 -10.61 -4.87
N LEU A 98 -20.00 -10.79 -4.01
CA LEU A 98 -21.27 -11.42 -4.31
C LEU A 98 -22.40 -10.46 -3.93
N ARG A 99 -23.42 -10.40 -4.77
CA ARG A 99 -24.65 -9.67 -4.51
C ARG A 99 -25.83 -10.60 -4.74
N PHE A 100 -26.70 -10.69 -3.75
CA PHE A 100 -27.92 -11.49 -3.77
C PHE A 100 -29.10 -10.54 -3.69
N THR A 101 -30.12 -10.78 -4.51
CA THR A 101 -31.39 -10.06 -4.46
C THR A 101 -32.56 -11.05 -4.35
N PRO A 102 -32.74 -11.72 -3.19
CA PRO A 102 -33.73 -12.81 -3.06
C PRO A 102 -35.17 -12.37 -3.32
N SER A 103 -35.45 -11.07 -3.16
CA SER A 103 -36.70 -10.41 -3.52
C SER A 103 -36.40 -8.95 -3.89
N ASP A 104 -37.41 -8.23 -4.38
CA ASP A 104 -37.31 -6.80 -4.71
C ASP A 104 -37.01 -5.92 -3.48
N ARG A 105 -37.22 -6.44 -2.26
CA ARG A 105 -37.07 -5.70 -0.99
C ARG A 105 -35.80 -6.06 -0.22
N LEU A 106 -35.06 -7.09 -0.61
CA LEU A 106 -33.89 -7.57 0.14
C LEU A 106 -32.67 -7.65 -0.77
N GLU A 107 -31.61 -6.95 -0.39
CA GLU A 107 -30.31 -7.03 -1.02
C GLU A 107 -29.23 -7.42 0.00
N VAL A 108 -28.43 -8.43 -0.32
CA VAL A 108 -27.28 -8.86 0.48
C VAL A 108 -26.02 -8.74 -0.35
N ASN A 109 -25.02 -8.02 0.14
CA ASN A 109 -23.72 -7.86 -0.49
C ASN A 109 -22.64 -8.44 0.41
N LEU A 110 -21.83 -9.35 -0.12
CA LEU A 110 -20.65 -9.91 0.54
C LEU A 110 -19.42 -9.53 -0.27
N THR A 111 -18.37 -9.03 0.38
CA THR A 111 -17.11 -8.73 -0.28
C THR A 111 -15.94 -9.25 0.54
N ALA A 112 -14.93 -9.77 -0.14
CA ALA A 112 -13.66 -10.13 0.46
C ALA A 112 -12.51 -9.58 -0.40
N ASN A 113 -11.46 -9.09 0.23
CA ASN A 113 -10.25 -8.62 -0.44
C ASN A 113 -9.00 -9.05 0.29
N TYR A 114 -7.94 -9.28 -0.48
CA TYR A 114 -6.60 -9.52 0.03
C TYR A 114 -5.60 -8.76 -0.83
N SER A 115 -4.61 -8.13 -0.22
CA SER A 115 -3.53 -7.47 -0.95
C SER A 115 -2.21 -7.58 -0.19
N THR A 116 -1.14 -7.74 -0.94
CA THR A 116 0.23 -7.78 -0.45
C THR A 116 1.07 -6.73 -1.16
N MET A 117 2.11 -6.28 -0.49
CA MET A 117 3.18 -5.46 -1.03
C MET A 117 4.46 -5.90 -0.35
N ASP A 118 5.51 -6.22 -1.12
CA ASP A 118 6.82 -6.58 -0.58
C ASP A 118 7.93 -5.92 -1.39
N ARG A 119 8.43 -4.78 -0.91
CA ARG A 119 9.41 -3.97 -1.62
C ARG A 119 10.57 -3.60 -0.72
N ALA A 120 11.64 -3.09 -1.33
CA ALA A 120 12.75 -2.52 -0.58
C ALA A 120 12.26 -1.42 0.38
N GLY A 121 12.95 -1.29 1.51
CA GLY A 121 12.69 -0.25 2.49
C GLY A 121 12.79 1.16 1.89
N PRO A 122 12.23 2.17 2.57
CA PRO A 122 12.31 3.53 2.08
C PRO A 122 13.77 4.01 2.09
N SER A 123 14.14 4.81 1.08
CA SER A 123 15.32 5.67 1.15
C SER A 123 14.94 7.12 0.96
N TYR A 124 15.63 7.97 1.69
CA TYR A 124 15.45 9.41 1.64
C TYR A 124 16.77 10.10 1.33
N LYS A 125 16.65 11.22 0.63
CA LYS A 125 17.73 12.17 0.40
C LYS A 125 17.20 13.56 0.72
N SER A 126 17.93 14.32 1.53
CA SER A 126 17.52 15.69 1.88
C SER A 126 17.97 16.69 0.82
N ILE A 127 17.04 17.44 0.23
CA ILE A 127 17.36 18.46 -0.80
C ILE A 127 17.39 19.89 -0.19
N GLY A 128 16.98 20.05 1.07
CA GLY A 128 17.03 21.30 1.84
C GLY A 128 17.47 21.06 3.30
N PRO A 129 17.37 22.05 4.21
CA PRO A 129 17.82 21.93 5.60
C PRO A 129 17.28 20.65 6.22
N GLY A 130 18.16 19.66 6.35
CA GLY A 130 17.79 18.30 6.72
C GLY A 130 17.35 18.21 8.17
N GLY A 131 16.32 17.40 8.44
CA GLY A 131 15.99 16.95 9.79
C GLY A 131 16.78 15.69 10.14
N ILE A 132 16.93 15.37 11.44
CA ILE A 132 17.53 14.11 11.91
C ILE A 132 16.85 12.92 11.17
N PRO A 133 17.60 11.97 10.58
CA PRO A 133 19.06 11.74 10.71
C PRO A 133 19.96 12.56 9.76
N PHE A 134 19.41 13.32 8.82
CA PHE A 134 20.15 13.98 7.73
C PHE A 134 20.73 15.32 8.20
N SER A 135 21.95 15.29 8.76
CA SER A 135 22.68 16.49 9.23
C SER A 135 23.42 17.24 8.12
N ALA A 136 23.25 16.79 6.87
CA ALA A 136 23.93 17.27 5.68
C ALA A 136 22.89 17.39 4.56
N ASP A 137 22.95 18.46 3.76
CA ASP A 137 22.07 18.69 2.62
C ASP A 137 22.77 19.48 1.50
N ALA A 138 22.09 19.57 0.35
CA ALA A 138 22.60 20.22 -0.86
C ALA A 138 22.89 21.72 -0.70
N ALA A 139 22.31 22.40 0.30
CA ALA A 139 22.59 23.81 0.60
C ALA A 139 23.86 23.98 1.46
N LEU A 140 24.28 22.97 2.21
CA LEU A 140 25.45 23.03 3.10
C LEU A 140 26.72 22.42 2.48
N LEU A 141 26.57 21.49 1.54
CA LEU A 141 27.69 20.70 1.01
C LEU A 141 27.64 20.67 -0.53
N PRO A 142 28.61 21.32 -1.22
CA PRO A 142 28.75 21.18 -2.66
C PRO A 142 28.81 19.71 -3.05
N ASN A 143 28.11 19.33 -4.12
CA ASN A 143 28.02 17.96 -4.63
C ASN A 143 27.31 16.95 -3.71
N TYR A 144 26.60 17.42 -2.67
CA TYR A 144 25.70 16.56 -1.91
C TYR A 144 24.51 16.16 -2.82
N VAL A 145 24.36 14.86 -3.07
CA VAL A 145 23.30 14.30 -3.92
C VAL A 145 23.42 14.74 -5.39
N GLU A 146 24.60 14.64 -6.00
CA GLU A 146 24.77 14.88 -7.45
C GLU A 146 23.84 14.04 -8.32
N ASN A 147 23.59 12.78 -7.93
CA ASN A 147 22.63 11.90 -8.59
C ASN A 147 21.53 11.47 -7.60
N ILE A 148 20.28 11.86 -7.87
CA ILE A 148 19.12 11.46 -7.04
C ILE A 148 18.77 9.96 -7.17
N HIS A 149 19.32 9.28 -8.18
CA HIS A 149 19.11 7.85 -8.45
C HIS A 149 20.19 6.95 -7.83
N GLU A 150 21.06 7.48 -7.00
CA GLU A 150 22.17 6.73 -6.38
C GLU A 150 22.13 6.89 -4.86
N ASN A 151 22.56 5.94 -4.05
CA ASN A 151 22.74 6.16 -2.61
C ASN A 151 23.89 5.33 -2.05
N LEU A 152 24.11 5.40 -0.73
CA LEU A 152 25.08 4.55 -0.03
C LEU A 152 24.29 3.69 0.95
N LEU A 153 23.71 2.60 0.45
CA LEU A 153 23.08 1.57 1.26
C LEU A 153 23.85 0.27 1.12
N GLU A 154 24.03 -0.44 2.23
CA GLU A 154 24.50 -1.83 2.24
C GLU A 154 23.39 -2.85 2.50
N ASP A 155 22.24 -2.37 2.97
CA ASP A 155 21.01 -3.15 3.16
C ASP A 155 19.83 -2.30 2.68
N PRO A 156 18.98 -2.82 1.77
CA PRO A 156 17.84 -2.07 1.24
C PRO A 156 16.71 -1.91 2.27
N GLY A 157 16.74 -2.64 3.39
CA GLY A 157 15.62 -2.80 4.28
C GLY A 157 14.41 -3.44 3.57
N LEU A 158 13.24 -3.31 4.19
CA LEU A 158 11.99 -3.84 3.66
C LEU A 158 10.82 -2.89 3.92
N SER A 159 9.78 -3.02 3.11
CA SER A 159 8.48 -2.39 3.31
C SER A 159 7.42 -3.39 2.85
N ARG A 160 6.80 -4.03 3.82
CA ARG A 160 5.77 -5.07 3.65
C ARG A 160 4.44 -4.60 4.17
N ASN A 161 3.37 -4.97 3.46
CA ASN A 161 2.03 -4.64 3.87
C ASN A 161 1.04 -5.69 3.34
N ASP A 162 0.42 -6.41 4.25
CA ASP A 162 -0.59 -7.41 3.97
C ASP A 162 -1.93 -6.97 4.59
N ILE A 163 -2.98 -6.99 3.76
CA ILE A 163 -4.31 -6.51 4.15
C ILE A 163 -5.33 -7.55 3.76
N LEU A 164 -6.08 -8.04 4.75
CA LEU A 164 -7.28 -8.84 4.56
C LEU A 164 -8.52 -8.01 4.95
N GLY A 165 -9.59 -8.12 4.18
CA GLY A 165 -10.86 -7.50 4.51
C GLY A 165 -12.05 -8.36 4.11
N VAL A 166 -13.04 -8.44 4.99
CA VAL A 166 -14.34 -9.07 4.72
C VAL A 166 -15.44 -8.13 5.16
N THR A 167 -16.44 -7.92 4.30
CA THR A 167 -17.57 -7.05 4.58
C THR A 167 -18.86 -7.74 4.17
N ALA A 168 -19.86 -7.67 5.04
CA ALA A 168 -21.23 -8.09 4.77
C ALA A 168 -22.16 -6.88 4.95
N ARG A 169 -22.97 -6.60 3.95
CA ARG A 169 -23.99 -5.56 3.98
C ARG A 169 -25.34 -6.15 3.62
N ILE A 170 -26.34 -5.88 4.45
CA ILE A 170 -27.72 -6.28 4.24
C ILE A 170 -28.54 -5.00 4.19
N ASP A 171 -29.31 -4.81 3.12
CA ASP A 171 -30.27 -3.73 2.96
C ASP A 171 -31.65 -4.36 2.78
N TYR A 172 -32.61 -4.01 3.63
CA TYR A 172 -33.98 -4.54 3.64
C TYR A 172 -35.02 -3.42 3.70
N GLU A 173 -35.91 -3.40 2.72
CA GLU A 173 -37.08 -2.52 2.70
C GLU A 173 -38.20 -3.19 3.52
N ILE A 174 -38.37 -2.73 4.76
CA ILE A 174 -39.40 -3.24 5.68
C ILE A 174 -40.80 -2.88 5.15
N SER A 175 -40.94 -1.65 4.64
CA SER A 175 -42.12 -1.13 3.96
C SER A 175 -41.72 -0.05 2.96
N ASP A 176 -42.66 0.46 2.19
CA ASP A 176 -42.44 1.55 1.23
C ASP A 176 -41.98 2.86 1.91
N SER A 177 -42.09 2.93 3.24
CA SER A 177 -41.77 4.10 4.06
C SER A 177 -40.63 3.86 5.05
N MET A 178 -40.04 2.66 5.08
CA MET A 178 -39.10 2.23 6.12
C MET A 178 -38.09 1.21 5.58
N SER A 179 -36.81 1.47 5.80
CA SER A 179 -35.70 0.61 5.41
C SER A 179 -34.72 0.39 6.55
N PHE A 180 -34.08 -0.77 6.52
CA PHE A 180 -33.08 -1.20 7.47
C PHE A 180 -31.80 -1.60 6.73
N SER A 181 -30.66 -1.11 7.22
CA SER A 181 -29.35 -1.52 6.76
C SER A 181 -28.52 -2.07 7.92
N SER A 182 -27.81 -3.16 7.68
CA SER A 182 -26.75 -3.67 8.55
C SER A 182 -25.45 -3.74 7.76
N LEU A 183 -24.37 -3.25 8.36
CA LEU A 183 -23.02 -3.29 7.79
C LEU A 183 -22.07 -3.90 8.82
N THR A 184 -21.51 -5.06 8.50
CA THR A 184 -20.47 -5.72 9.29
C THR A 184 -19.19 -5.73 8.49
N SER A 185 -18.07 -5.39 9.12
CA SER A 185 -16.76 -5.52 8.49
C SER A 185 -15.71 -6.01 9.46
N PHE A 186 -14.85 -6.91 8.97
CA PHE A 186 -13.61 -7.32 9.59
C PHE A 186 -12.44 -6.92 8.69
N ARG A 187 -11.34 -6.44 9.28
CA ARG A 187 -10.11 -6.09 8.57
C ARG A 187 -8.92 -6.45 9.42
N GLN A 188 -7.94 -7.10 8.79
CA GLN A 188 -6.61 -7.32 9.34
C GLN A 188 -5.60 -6.53 8.52
N VAL A 189 -4.65 -5.88 9.17
CA VAL A 189 -3.52 -5.21 8.54
C VAL A 189 -2.26 -5.61 9.27
N GLU A 190 -1.33 -6.21 8.53
CA GLU A 190 0.03 -6.47 8.95
C GLU A 190 0.96 -5.58 8.12
N ALA A 191 1.78 -4.77 8.77
CA ALA A 191 2.70 -3.87 8.10
C ALA A 191 4.05 -3.91 8.80
N ASP A 192 5.11 -4.14 8.02
CA ASP A 192 6.48 -4.09 8.49
C ASP A 192 7.28 -3.14 7.61
N GLN A 193 8.08 -2.30 8.22
CA GLN A 193 8.94 -1.38 7.51
C GLN A 193 10.26 -1.28 8.24
N GLN A 194 11.34 -1.57 7.52
CA GLN A 194 12.70 -1.40 7.99
C GLN A 194 13.36 -0.32 7.15
N TRP A 195 13.72 0.78 7.81
CA TRP A 195 14.46 1.86 7.21
C TRP A 195 15.87 1.93 7.80
N PHE A 196 16.88 1.52 7.03
CA PHE A 196 18.27 1.65 7.46
C PHE A 196 18.73 3.10 7.51
N LEU A 197 19.34 3.50 8.63
CA LEU A 197 19.88 4.84 8.87
C LEU A 197 21.37 4.90 8.53
N SER A 198 22.17 4.01 9.11
CA SER A 198 23.61 3.84 8.83
C SER A 198 24.10 2.53 9.41
N THR A 199 25.33 2.16 9.05
CA THR A 199 25.99 0.94 9.53
C THR A 199 27.44 1.23 9.92
N PRO A 200 28.12 0.30 10.63
CA PRO A 200 29.53 0.50 10.97
C PRO A 200 30.42 0.71 9.74
N ASN A 201 30.14 0.02 8.64
CA ASN A 201 30.89 0.15 7.38
C ASN A 201 30.69 1.53 6.74
N LEU A 202 29.44 2.00 6.66
CA LEU A 202 29.13 3.36 6.21
C LEU A 202 29.80 4.40 7.11
N THR A 203 29.77 4.21 8.41
CA THR A 203 30.44 5.10 9.38
C THR A 203 31.96 5.11 9.18
N ALA A 204 32.57 3.95 8.95
CA ALA A 204 34.00 3.84 8.66
C ALA A 204 34.35 4.58 7.35
N LEU A 205 33.57 4.38 6.29
CA LEU A 205 33.71 5.08 5.02
C LEU A 205 33.62 6.60 5.22
N ARG A 206 32.63 7.08 6.00
CA ARG A 206 32.46 8.50 6.31
C ARG A 206 33.69 9.09 7.01
N LEU A 207 34.19 8.40 8.03
CA LEU A 207 35.33 8.87 8.84
C LEU A 207 36.65 8.85 8.07
N SER A 208 36.82 7.93 7.12
CA SER A 208 38.04 7.82 6.33
C SER A 208 38.11 8.75 5.12
N THR A 209 36.97 8.96 4.43
CA THR A 209 36.92 9.70 3.16
C THR A 209 36.35 11.11 3.30
N GLY A 210 35.64 11.39 4.39
CA GLY A 210 34.90 12.63 4.52
C GLY A 210 33.68 12.73 3.58
N LEU A 211 33.14 11.61 3.09
CA LEU A 211 31.96 11.59 2.21
C LEU A 211 30.69 12.09 2.92
N PRO A 212 30.10 13.22 2.53
CA PRO A 212 29.05 13.88 3.31
C PRO A 212 27.68 13.18 3.27
N GLN A 213 27.49 12.23 2.37
CA GLN A 213 26.21 11.55 2.14
C GLN A 213 25.86 10.51 3.21
N VAL A 214 26.82 10.14 4.07
CA VAL A 214 26.61 9.17 5.15
C VAL A 214 26.40 9.90 6.50
N PRO A 215 25.29 9.64 7.22
CA PRO A 215 25.08 10.23 8.53
C PRO A 215 26.06 9.67 9.58
N LEU A 216 26.70 10.59 10.33
CA LEU A 216 27.75 10.27 11.33
C LEU A 216 27.23 9.69 12.65
N PHE A 217 25.93 9.88 12.96
CA PHE A 217 25.47 9.84 14.35
C PHE A 217 24.49 8.71 14.67
N LEU A 218 24.03 7.93 13.69
CA LEU A 218 22.96 6.94 13.89
C LEU A 218 23.26 5.65 13.15
N VAL A 219 23.92 4.71 13.83
CA VAL A 219 24.02 3.31 13.38
C VAL A 219 22.74 2.58 13.80
N GLY A 220 22.13 1.87 12.85
CA GLY A 220 20.92 1.09 13.08
C GLY A 220 19.86 1.33 12.01
N SER A 221 18.66 0.85 12.31
CA SER A 221 17.47 1.03 11.48
C SER A 221 16.34 1.64 12.31
N ASN A 222 15.46 2.36 11.63
CA ASN A 222 14.18 2.78 12.16
C ASN A 222 13.16 1.75 11.70
N ASP A 223 12.81 0.85 12.60
CA ASP A 223 11.91 -0.26 12.34
C ASP A 223 10.51 0.11 12.83
N TYR A 224 9.52 -0.13 11.98
CA TYR A 224 8.12 0.03 12.29
C TYR A 224 7.42 -1.27 11.97
N SER A 225 6.66 -1.79 12.92
CA SER A 225 5.71 -2.85 12.69
C SER A 225 4.34 -2.45 13.25
N ASP A 226 3.29 -2.88 12.56
CA ASP A 226 1.90 -2.70 12.98
C ASP A 226 1.11 -3.94 12.60
N ASP A 227 0.42 -4.50 13.58
CA ASP A 227 -0.48 -5.62 13.44
C ASP A 227 -1.80 -5.20 14.07
N SER A 228 -2.85 -5.12 13.27
CA SER A 228 -4.14 -4.62 13.70
C SER A 228 -5.30 -5.45 13.16
N ASP A 229 -6.15 -5.88 14.09
CA ASP A 229 -7.46 -6.47 13.82
C ASP A 229 -8.56 -5.47 14.15
N THR A 230 -9.46 -5.23 13.20
CA THR A 230 -10.59 -4.33 13.36
C THR A 230 -11.90 -5.03 13.01
N PHE A 231 -12.81 -5.07 13.97
CA PHE A 231 -14.20 -5.48 13.76
C PHE A 231 -15.13 -4.28 13.92
N THR A 232 -16.07 -4.11 13.00
CA THR A 232 -17.08 -3.05 13.03
C THR A 232 -18.45 -3.60 12.69
N HIS A 233 -19.47 -3.06 13.34
CA HIS A 233 -20.86 -3.37 13.07
C HIS A 233 -21.72 -2.12 13.22
N GLU A 234 -22.47 -1.77 12.18
CA GLU A 234 -23.40 -0.63 12.15
C GLU A 234 -24.80 -1.13 11.78
N PHE A 235 -25.80 -0.62 12.49
CA PHE A 235 -27.20 -0.70 12.10
C PHE A 235 -27.69 0.69 11.74
N ARG A 236 -28.60 0.74 10.77
CA ARG A 236 -29.29 1.96 10.39
C ARG A 236 -30.74 1.65 10.11
N LEU A 237 -31.62 2.46 10.68
CA LEU A 237 -33.04 2.46 10.39
C LEU A 237 -33.44 3.82 9.84
N THR A 238 -33.96 3.82 8.62
CA THR A 238 -34.42 5.02 7.94
C THR A 238 -35.89 4.92 7.62
N GLY A 239 -36.63 6.02 7.77
CA GLY A 239 -38.00 6.06 7.32
C GLY A 239 -38.52 7.48 7.14
N SER A 240 -39.59 7.57 6.38
CA SER A 240 -40.28 8.82 6.06
C SER A 240 -41.78 8.63 6.21
N THR A 241 -42.45 9.62 6.77
CA THR A 241 -43.91 9.70 6.88
C THR A 241 -44.35 11.06 6.36
N ASP A 242 -45.65 11.27 6.17
CA ASP A 242 -46.20 12.56 5.74
C ASP A 242 -45.81 13.77 6.62
N ARG A 243 -45.29 13.52 7.84
CA ARG A 243 -44.99 14.55 8.84
C ARG A 243 -43.58 14.50 9.41
N MET A 244 -42.81 13.44 9.15
CA MET A 244 -41.51 13.22 9.78
C MET A 244 -40.64 12.29 8.95
N ASP A 245 -39.41 12.72 8.72
CA ASP A 245 -38.30 11.86 8.33
C ASP A 245 -37.48 11.50 9.58
N TYR A 246 -37.03 10.25 9.68
CA TYR A 246 -36.18 9.79 10.78
C TYR A 246 -35.03 8.92 10.28
N LEU A 247 -33.91 9.03 11.00
CA LEU A 247 -32.69 8.24 10.85
C LEU A 247 -32.24 7.87 12.26
N ALA A 248 -32.19 6.56 12.54
CA ALA A 248 -31.77 5.99 13.81
C ALA A 248 -30.65 4.96 13.60
#